data_AF-A0A382YRK5-F1
#
_entry.id   AF-A0A382YRK5-F1
#
_cell.length_a   1.000
_cell.length_b   1.000
_cell.length_c   1.000
_cell.angle_alpha   90.00
_cell.angle_beta   90.00
_cell.angle_gamma   90.00
#
_symmetry.space_group_name_H-M   'P 1'
#
loop_
_entity.id
_entity.type
_entity.pdbx_description
1 polymer ?
#
loop_
_entity_poly.entity_id
_entity_poly.type
_entity_poly.pdbx_seq_one_letter_code
_entity_poly.pdbx_strand_id
1 'polypeptide(L)'
;MKKAVILFNLGGPDKLESVEPFLFNLFNDPAIISIPSIFRYPLAKLISKRRAPIAKNIYREIGNKSPILELTQDQGKSLEKSLSTKGDYKCFVVMRCWNPRATDVIKKVREYSPDE
;
A
#
# COMPACT_ATOMS: atom_id res chain seq x y z
N MET A 1 9.84 -26.09 5.78
CA MET A 1 8.63 -25.53 5.17
C MET A 1 8.77 -24.01 5.19
N LYS A 2 8.95 -23.39 4.03
CA LYS A 2 9.05 -21.95 3.86
C LYS A 2 7.66 -21.33 3.93
N LYS A 3 7.51 -20.23 4.66
CA LYS A 3 6.23 -19.53 4.79
C LYS A 3 6.35 -18.06 4.44
N ALA A 4 5.42 -17.56 3.64
CA ALA A 4 5.33 -16.13 3.31
C ALA A 4 4.24 -15.46 4.17
N VAL A 5 4.61 -14.44 4.92
CA VAL A 5 3.67 -13.60 5.66
C VAL A 5 3.45 -12.31 4.87
N ILE A 6 2.21 -12.07 4.44
CA ILE A 6 1.86 -10.88 3.66
C ILE A 6 1.16 -9.85 4.56
N LEU A 7 1.82 -8.72 4.79
CA LEU A 7 1.25 -7.57 5.51
C LEU A 7 0.50 -6.69 4.52
N PHE A 8 -0.83 -6.71 4.60
CA PHE A 8 -1.70 -5.88 3.77
C PHE A 8 -2.03 -4.56 4.45
N ASN A 9 -1.93 -3.47 3.69
CA ASN A 9 -2.42 -2.16 4.12
C ASN A 9 -2.93 -1.37 2.88
N LEU A 10 -3.64 -0.26 3.10
CA LEU A 10 -4.00 0.67 2.02
C LEU A 10 -2.74 1.31 1.42
N GLY A 11 -1.75 1.59 2.27
CA GLY A 11 -0.57 2.37 1.92
C GLY A 11 -0.83 3.88 1.99
N GLY A 12 0.16 4.65 1.56
CA GLY A 12 0.10 6.10 1.60
C GLY A 12 1.18 6.73 0.72
N PRO A 13 1.01 7.99 0.31
CA PRO A 13 1.94 8.67 -0.57
C PRO A 13 3.29 8.89 0.11
N ASP A 14 4.36 8.63 -0.63
CA ASP A 14 5.76 8.75 -0.21
C ASP A 14 6.33 10.17 -0.35
N LYS A 15 5.59 11.07 -1.00
CA LYS A 15 5.88 12.50 -1.18
C LYS A 15 4.62 13.26 -1.56
N LEU A 16 4.67 14.59 -1.48
CA LEU A 16 3.51 15.45 -1.75
C LEU A 16 2.96 15.29 -3.18
N GLU A 17 3.84 15.09 -4.16
CA GLU A 17 3.45 14.93 -5.57
C GLU A 17 2.64 13.65 -5.80
N SER A 18 2.86 12.64 -4.96
CA SER A 18 2.18 11.35 -4.98
C SER A 18 0.77 11.39 -4.38
N VAL A 19 0.38 12.48 -3.70
CA VAL A 19 -0.91 12.57 -2.99
C VAL A 19 -2.11 12.44 -3.92
N GLU A 20 -2.15 13.19 -5.02
CA GLU A 20 -3.27 13.10 -5.97
C GLU A 20 -3.33 11.73 -6.66
N PRO A 21 -2.23 11.16 -7.18
CA PRO A 21 -2.20 9.79 -7.69
C PRO A 21 -2.68 8.74 -6.67
N PHE A 22 -2.26 8.85 -5.41
CA PHE A 22 -2.72 7.98 -4.33
C PHE A 22 -4.24 8.08 -4.12
N LEU A 23 -4.78 9.30 -4.02
CA LEU A 23 -6.22 9.53 -3.87
C LEU A 23 -7.00 9.01 -5.09
N PHE A 24 -6.47 9.18 -6.29
CA PHE A 24 -7.07 8.63 -7.50
C PHE A 24 -7.17 7.10 -7.42
N ASN A 25 -6.08 6.42 -7.03
CA ASN A 25 -6.10 4.96 -6.85
C ASN A 25 -7.13 4.52 -5.79
N LEU A 26 -7.23 5.27 -4.69
CA LEU A 26 -8.18 5.01 -3.60
C LEU A 26 -9.64 5.12 -4.08
N PHE A 27 -10.01 6.22 -4.74
CA PHE A 27 -11.38 6.43 -5.19
C PHE A 27 -11.74 5.65 -6.46
N ASN A 28 -10.74 5.23 -7.25
CA ASN A 28 -10.95 4.36 -8.40
C ASN A 28 -10.93 2.86 -8.02
N ASP A 29 -10.90 2.51 -6.74
CA ASP A 29 -11.00 1.12 -6.29
C ASP A 29 -12.47 0.66 -6.23
N PRO A 30 -12.87 -0.46 -6.89
CA PRO A 30 -14.22 -1.03 -6.78
C PRO A 30 -14.65 -1.38 -5.37
N ALA A 31 -13.70 -1.69 -4.48
CA ALA A 31 -14.01 -1.97 -3.08
C ALA A 31 -14.32 -0.70 -2.27
N ILE A 32 -13.95 0.49 -2.77
CA ILE A 32 -14.21 1.79 -2.12
C ILE A 32 -15.40 2.50 -2.74
N ILE A 33 -15.49 2.53 -4.07
CA ILE A 33 -16.64 3.05 -4.82
C ILE A 33 -17.15 1.95 -5.76
N SER A 34 -18.30 1.37 -5.41
CA SER A 34 -18.90 0.21 -6.06
C SER A 34 -19.82 0.56 -7.25
N ILE A 35 -19.34 1.43 -8.15
CA ILE A 35 -20.03 1.76 -9.41
C ILE A 35 -19.23 1.29 -10.63
N PRO A 36 -19.85 1.13 -11.81
CA PRO A 36 -19.14 0.71 -13.02
C PRO A 36 -17.94 1.61 -13.35
N SER A 37 -16.86 1.02 -13.87
CA SER A 37 -15.58 1.73 -14.07
C SER A 37 -15.68 2.98 -14.95
N ILE A 38 -16.60 3.00 -15.92
CA ILE A 38 -16.82 4.14 -16.80
C ILE A 38 -17.33 5.38 -16.06
N PHE A 39 -18.11 5.19 -14.98
CA PHE A 39 -18.58 6.26 -14.11
C PHE A 39 -17.61 6.53 -12.96
N ARG A 40 -16.97 5.48 -12.44
CA ARG A 40 -16.03 5.61 -11.32
C ARG A 40 -14.77 6.37 -11.70
N TYR A 41 -14.21 6.14 -12.88
CA TYR A 41 -12.97 6.82 -13.30
C TYR A 41 -13.07 8.36 -13.30
N PRO A 42 -14.06 8.98 -13.98
CA PRO A 42 -14.21 10.44 -13.96
C PRO A 42 -14.54 10.96 -12.56
N LEU A 43 -15.35 10.22 -11.80
CA LEU A 43 -15.66 10.56 -10.40
C LEU A 43 -14.41 10.56 -9.52
N ALA A 44 -13.58 9.52 -9.61
CA ALA A 44 -12.33 9.40 -8.87
C ALA A 44 -11.37 10.54 -9.22
N LYS A 45 -11.25 10.91 -10.50
CA LYS A 45 -10.44 12.04 -10.95
C LYS A 45 -10.95 13.39 -10.43
N LEU A 46 -12.27 13.57 -10.34
CA LEU A 46 -12.87 14.78 -9.77
C LEU A 46 -12.60 14.88 -8.26
N ILE A 47 -12.84 13.79 -7.53
CA ILE A 47 -12.65 13.74 -6.07
C ILE A 47 -11.16 13.90 -5.73
N SER A 48 -10.26 13.20 -6.42
CA SER A 48 -8.82 13.26 -6.17
C SER A 48 -8.30 14.69 -6.36
N LYS A 49 -8.65 15.37 -7.46
CA LYS A 49 -8.26 16.76 -7.71
C LYS A 49 -8.76 17.72 -6.64
N ARG A 50 -10.03 17.59 -6.22
CA ARG A 50 -10.63 18.45 -5.20
C ARG A 50 -10.00 18.24 -3.82
N ARG A 51 -9.67 16.99 -3.47
CA ARG A 51 -9.12 16.66 -2.14
C ARG A 51 -7.60 16.81 -2.05
N ALA A 52 -6.89 16.78 -3.16
CA ALA A 52 -5.43 16.81 -3.17
C ALA A 52 -4.82 18.03 -2.45
N PRO A 53 -5.31 19.29 -2.61
CA PRO A 53 -4.75 20.43 -1.88
C PRO A 53 -4.89 20.26 -0.35
N ILE A 54 -6.04 19.81 0.11
CA ILE A 54 -6.33 19.58 1.54
C ILE A 54 -5.43 18.47 2.07
N ALA A 55 -5.36 17.34 1.38
CA ALA A 55 -4.52 16.21 1.78
C ALA A 55 -3.03 16.56 1.78
N LYS A 56 -2.55 17.35 0.80
CA LYS A 56 -1.17 17.84 0.79
C LYS A 56 -0.87 18.70 2.02
N ASN A 57 -1.79 19.56 2.46
CA ASN A 57 -1.60 20.35 3.69
C ASN A 57 -1.40 19.43 4.92
N ILE A 58 -2.25 18.41 5.08
CA ILE A 58 -2.13 17.43 6.16
C ILE A 58 -0.79 16.70 6.08
N TYR A 59 -0.37 16.25 4.89
CA TYR A 59 0.93 15.59 4.74
C TYR A 59 2.11 16.52 5.06
N ARG A 60 2.02 17.82 4.79
CA ARG A 60 3.07 18.78 5.17
C ARG A 60 3.23 18.87 6.69
N GLU A 61 2.14 18.81 7.44
CA GLU A 61 2.16 18.84 8.91
C GLU A 61 2.87 17.62 9.52
N ILE A 62 2.93 16.50 8.79
CA ILE A 62 3.54 15.24 9.27
C ILE A 62 4.85 14.88 8.55
N GLY A 63 5.54 15.88 7.97
CA GLY A 63 6.85 15.66 7.34
C GLY A 63 6.80 15.31 5.84
N ASN A 64 5.77 15.77 5.14
CA ASN A 64 5.60 15.75 3.68
C ASN A 64 5.29 14.38 3.04
N LYS A 65 5.11 13.32 3.84
CA LYS A 65 4.81 11.96 3.36
C LYS A 65 4.07 11.13 4.40
N SER A 66 3.53 9.99 3.98
CA SER A 66 3.01 8.97 4.90
C SER A 66 4.15 8.10 5.44
N PRO A 67 4.26 7.88 6.76
CA PRO A 67 5.26 6.96 7.33
C PRO A 67 4.84 5.48 7.23
N ILE A 68 3.63 5.20 6.70
CA ILE A 68 3.01 3.88 6.81
C ILE A 68 3.85 2.76 6.20
N LEU A 69 4.51 3.00 5.06
CA LEU A 69 5.33 1.99 4.41
C LEU A 69 6.57 1.65 5.24
N GLU A 70 7.28 2.66 5.72
CA GLU A 70 8.48 2.49 6.54
C GLU A 70 8.14 1.75 7.85
N LEU A 71 7.08 2.19 8.54
CA LEU A 71 6.61 1.54 9.76
C LEU A 71 6.15 0.09 9.53
N THR A 72 5.43 -0.19 8.43
CA THR A 72 4.99 -1.55 8.11
C THR A 72 6.17 -2.46 7.74
N GLN A 73 7.19 -1.92 7.07
CA GLN A 73 8.43 -2.66 6.79
C GLN A 73 9.18 -2.99 8.06
N ASP A 74 9.29 -2.06 9.01
CA ASP A 74 9.97 -2.31 10.29
C ASP A 74 9.21 -3.31 11.15
N GLN A 75 7.87 -3.23 11.18
CA GLN A 75 7.01 -4.27 11.76
C GLN A 75 7.24 -5.63 11.09
N GLY A 76 7.29 -5.68 9.76
CA GLY A 76 7.56 -6.91 9.01
C GLY A 76 8.92 -7.53 9.35
N LYS A 77 9.99 -6.72 9.43
CA LYS A 77 11.32 -7.19 9.86
C LYS A 77 11.30 -7.72 11.29
N SER A 78 10.63 -7.01 12.20
CA SER A 78 10.50 -7.43 13.60
C SER A 78 9.74 -8.76 13.71
N LEU A 79 8.63 -8.89 12.99
CA LEU A 79 7.83 -10.11 12.93
C LEU A 79 8.63 -11.29 12.34
N GLU A 80 9.32 -11.07 11.21
CA GLU A 80 10.19 -12.08 10.60
C GLU A 80 11.24 -12.59 11.60
N LYS A 81 11.91 -11.67 12.32
CA LYS A 81 12.87 -12.02 13.36
C LYS A 81 12.24 -12.82 14.50
N SER A 82 11.06 -12.41 14.99
CA SER A 82 10.35 -13.13 16.06
C SER A 82 9.90 -14.52 15.63
N LEU A 83 9.54 -14.72 14.36
CA LEU A 83 9.10 -16.00 13.81
C LEU A 83 10.26 -16.92 13.40
N SER A 84 11.47 -16.40 13.23
CA SER A 84 12.64 -17.20 12.83
C SER A 84 12.95 -18.37 13.78
N THR A 85 12.57 -18.28 15.05
CA THR A 85 12.71 -19.36 16.04
C THR A 85 11.69 -20.50 15.84
N LYS A 86 10.62 -20.25 15.06
CA LYS A 86 9.51 -21.18 14.80
C LYS A 86 9.56 -21.79 13.39
N GLY A 87 10.45 -21.33 12.51
CA GLY A 87 10.57 -21.83 11.15
C GLY A 87 11.14 -20.80 10.17
N ASP A 88 11.15 -21.16 8.89
CA ASP A 88 11.58 -20.27 7.80
C ASP A 88 10.41 -19.40 7.35
N TYR A 89 10.37 -18.17 7.86
CA TYR A 89 9.37 -17.17 7.53
C TYR A 89 10.00 -16.01 6.76
N LYS A 90 9.29 -15.50 5.76
CA LYS A 90 9.62 -14.25 5.08
C LYS A 90 8.42 -13.31 5.06
N CYS A 91 8.61 -12.08 5.52
CA CYS A 91 7.57 -11.06 5.49
C CYS A 91 7.63 -10.21 4.21
N PHE A 92 6.47 -9.95 3.63
CA PHE A 92 6.29 -9.08 2.47
C PHE A 92 5.21 -8.04 2.75
N VAL A 93 5.38 -6.83 2.26
CA VAL A 93 4.41 -5.75 2.45
C VAL A 93 3.68 -5.49 1.14
N VAL A 94 2.34 -5.38 1.18
CA VAL A 94 1.49 -5.08 0.03
C VAL A 94 0.61 -3.87 0.34
N MET A 95 0.65 -2.88 -0.55
CA MET A 95 -0.14 -1.66 -0.46
C MET A 95 -1.24 -1.64 -1.54
N ARG A 96 -2.50 -1.44 -1.12
CA ARG A 96 -3.67 -1.52 -2.00
C ARG A 96 -3.90 -0.27 -2.85
N CYS A 97 -3.48 0.91 -2.40
CA CYS A 97 -3.66 2.20 -3.10
C CYS A 97 -2.34 2.93 -3.43
N TRP A 98 -1.22 2.44 -2.89
CA TRP A 98 0.13 2.92 -3.22
C TRP A 98 1.11 1.78 -3.43
N ASN A 99 2.39 2.08 -3.61
CA ASN A 99 3.45 1.08 -3.78
C ASN A 99 3.96 0.57 -2.41
N PRO A 100 4.48 -0.67 -2.33
CA PRO A 100 4.56 -1.68 -3.39
C PRO A 100 3.21 -2.40 -3.64
N ARG A 101 2.84 -2.57 -4.92
CA ARG A 101 1.56 -3.17 -5.34
C ARG A 101 1.60 -4.70 -5.23
N ALA A 102 0.44 -5.31 -5.06
CA ALA A 102 0.31 -6.78 -5.10
C ALA A 102 0.91 -7.39 -6.38
N THR A 103 0.75 -6.72 -7.53
CA THR A 103 1.31 -7.13 -8.83
C THR A 103 2.83 -7.23 -8.86
N ASP A 104 3.52 -6.42 -8.05
CA ASP A 104 4.98 -6.42 -7.97
C ASP A 104 5.46 -7.37 -6.86
N VAL A 105 4.78 -7.34 -5.72
CA VAL A 105 5.14 -8.15 -4.55
C VAL A 105 4.97 -9.63 -4.83
N ILE A 106 3.92 -10.02 -5.58
CA ILE A 106 3.69 -11.44 -5.91
C ILE A 106 4.86 -12.06 -6.69
N LYS A 107 5.60 -11.27 -7.47
CA LYS A 107 6.80 -11.75 -8.18
C LYS A 107 7.88 -12.15 -7.18
N LYS A 108 8.13 -11.29 -6.18
CA LYS A 108 9.09 -11.55 -5.08
C LYS A 108 8.68 -12.74 -4.22
N VAL A 109 7.37 -12.89 -3.95
CA VAL A 109 6.85 -14.04 -3.21
C VAL A 109 7.08 -15.34 -4.01
N ARG A 110 6.84 -15.34 -5.32
CA ARG A 110 7.11 -16.49 -6.19
C ARG A 110 8.61 -16.83 -6.24
N GLU A 111 9.47 -15.83 -6.34
CA GLU A 111 10.93 -16.01 -6.28
C GLU A 111 11.39 -16.63 -4.94
N TYR A 112 10.76 -16.27 -3.83
CA TYR A 112 11.02 -16.90 -2.53
C TYR A 112 10.58 -18.38 -2.47
N SER A 113 9.58 -18.75 -3.28
CA SER A 113 9.02 -20.10 -3.39
C SER A 113 8.59 -20.68 -2.03
N PRO A 114 7.63 -20.05 -1.34
CA PRO A 114 7.09 -20.57 -0.08
C PRO A 114 6.22 -21.81 -0.33
N ASP A 115 6.16 -22.68 0.68
CA ASP A 115 5.24 -23.80 0.73
C ASP A 115 3.84 -23.36 1.24
N GLU A 116 3.78 -22.26 2.00
CA GLU A 116 2.57 -21.66 2.60
C GLU A 116 2.57 -20.13 2.48
#